data_AF-A0A932YP96-F1
#
_entry.id   AF-A0A932YP96-F1
#
_cell.length_a   1.000
_cell.length_b   1.000
_cell.length_c   1.000
_cell.angle_alpha   90.00
_cell.angle_beta   90.00
_cell.angle_gamma   90.00
#
_symmetry.space_group_name_H-M   'P 1'
#
loop_
_entity.id
_entity.type
_entity.pdbx_description
1 polymer ?
#
loop_
_entity_poly.entity_id
_entity_poly.type
_entity_poly.pdbx_seq_one_letter_code
_entity_poly.pdbx_strand_id
1 'polypeptide(L)'
;MTTEHKVIGGIALVTIVILVGAVFLLSKGNEQSVPQDQIVANNGLHWHPKLAIYIKGQKQEIPANIGIGAVHQKIHTHDEDAKDGVVHMEMQGVVTKDDTKLGNFFRIWGKDFNSTQIFD
;
A
#
# COMPACT_ATOMS: atom_id res chain seq x y z
N MET A 1 8.71 41.41 37.97
CA MET A 1 7.72 40.45 37.42
C MET A 1 6.65 40.21 38.47
N THR A 2 5.39 40.59 38.21
CA THR A 2 4.29 40.45 39.18
C THR A 2 3.87 38.98 39.31
N THR A 3 3.21 38.62 40.41
CA THR A 3 2.73 37.25 40.68
C THR A 3 1.93 36.67 39.51
N GLU A 4 1.14 37.51 38.84
CA GLU A 4 0.34 37.15 37.65
C GLU A 4 1.20 36.67 36.48
N HIS A 5 2.33 37.34 36.20
CA HIS A 5 3.23 36.94 35.12
C HIS A 5 3.91 35.59 35.41
N LYS A 6 4.17 35.28 36.69
CA LYS A 6 4.71 33.97 37.10
C LYS A 6 3.68 32.85 36.95
N VAL A 7 2.42 33.12 37.29
CA VAL A 7 1.31 32.15 37.14
C VAL A 7 1.01 31.88 35.66
N ILE A 8 0.92 32.94 34.85
CA ILE A 8 0.69 32.82 33.39
C ILE A 8 1.84 32.06 32.72
N GLY A 9 3.09 32.40 33.08
CA GLY A 9 4.27 31.69 32.58
C GLY A 9 4.30 30.21 32.98
N GLY A 10 3.90 29.89 34.22
CA GLY A 10 3.80 28.52 34.70
C GLY A 10 2.75 27.70 33.96
N ILE A 11 1.55 28.26 33.76
CA ILE A 11 0.48 27.59 33.00
C ILE A 11 0.93 27.33 31.57
N ALA A 12 1.45 28.35 30.87
CA ALA A 12 1.91 28.21 29.49
C ALA A 12 2.97 27.12 29.31
N LEU A 13 3.91 27.00 30.26
CA LEU A 13 4.95 25.98 30.23
C LEU A 13 4.37 24.57 30.42
N VAL A 14 3.41 24.40 31.32
CA VAL A 14 2.72 23.11 31.51
C VAL A 14 1.92 22.72 30.26
N THR A 15 1.22 23.65 29.62
CA THR A 15 0.49 23.36 28.37
C THR A 15 1.43 22.93 27.26
N ILE A 16 2.58 23.60 27.12
CA ILE A 16 3.60 23.22 26.12
C ILE A 16 4.12 21.81 26.38
N VAL A 17 4.45 21.47 27.64
CA VAL A 17 4.93 20.13 28.00
C VAL A 17 3.88 19.06 27.69
N ILE A 18 2.61 19.33 27.99
CA ILE A 18 1.51 18.40 27.69
C ILE A 18 1.35 18.23 26.18
N LEU A 19 1.37 19.32 25.40
CA LEU A 19 1.23 19.26 23.95
C LEU A 19 2.39 18.52 23.29
N VAL A 20 3.63 18.80 23.71
CA VAL A 20 4.82 18.09 23.21
C VAL A 20 4.77 16.61 23.58
N GLY A 21 4.39 16.29 24.83
CA GLY A 21 4.21 14.90 25.28
C GLY A 21 3.13 14.16 24.50
N ALA A 22 1.99 14.81 24.25
CA ALA A 22 0.90 14.25 23.45
C ALA A 22 1.33 14.01 21.99
N VAL A 23 1.98 14.97 21.36
CA VAL A 23 2.53 14.81 19.99
C VAL A 23 3.53 13.65 19.96
N PHE A 24 4.45 13.57 20.92
CA PHE A 24 5.44 12.49 20.98
C PHE A 24 4.79 11.11 21.16
N LEU A 25 3.80 10.99 22.04
CA LEU A 25 3.08 9.74 22.27
C LEU A 25 2.26 9.32 21.05
N LEU A 26 1.60 10.26 20.38
CA LEU A 26 0.85 10.00 19.14
C LEU A 26 1.76 9.70 17.95
N SER A 27 3.01 10.18 17.99
CA SER A 27 4.02 9.93 16.95
C SER A 27 4.73 8.59 17.11
N LYS A 28 4.64 7.93 18.28
CA LYS A 28 5.07 6.54 18.44
C LYS A 28 4.06 5.62 17.76
N GLY A 29 4.20 5.51 16.44
CA GLY A 29 3.53 4.48 15.66
C GLY A 29 3.91 3.10 16.18
N ASN A 30 2.96 2.16 16.15
CA ASN A 30 3.23 0.75 16.34
C ASN A 30 4.11 0.30 15.16
N GLU A 31 5.43 0.28 15.33
CA GLU A 31 6.34 -0.35 14.38
C GLU A 31 6.16 -1.86 14.51
N GLN A 32 5.18 -2.39 13.78
CA GLN A 32 5.03 -3.81 13.61
C GLN A 32 6.19 -4.26 12.72
N SER A 33 7.24 -4.81 13.34
CA SER A 33 8.42 -5.27 12.62
C SER A 33 8.02 -6.38 11.65
N VAL A 34 8.02 -6.11 10.35
CA VAL A 34 7.85 -7.15 9.33
C VAL A 34 9.09 -8.06 9.38
N PRO A 35 8.94 -9.39 9.49
CA PRO A 35 10.08 -10.30 9.45
C PRO A 35 10.90 -10.09 8.17
N GLN A 36 12.23 -10.04 8.30
CA GLN A 36 13.13 -9.68 7.18
C GLN A 36 12.97 -10.62 5.96
N ASP A 37 12.64 -11.89 6.19
CA ASP A 37 12.40 -12.88 5.14
C ASP A 37 11.09 -12.65 4.36
N GLN A 38 10.19 -11.82 4.89
CA GLN A 38 8.94 -11.43 4.23
C GLN A 38 9.08 -10.15 3.40
N ILE A 39 10.17 -9.40 3.57
CA ILE A 39 10.39 -8.14 2.86
C ILE A 39 10.89 -8.41 1.44
N VAL A 40 10.22 -7.84 0.46
CA VAL A 40 10.63 -7.82 -0.95
C VAL A 40 11.42 -6.54 -1.25
N ALA A 41 10.97 -5.40 -0.73
CA ALA A 41 11.66 -4.11 -0.86
C ALA A 41 11.42 -3.22 0.36
N ASN A 42 12.41 -2.42 0.75
CA ASN A 42 12.29 -1.54 1.93
C ASN A 42 11.70 -0.15 1.60
N ASN A 43 11.84 0.31 0.36
CA ASN A 43 11.58 1.70 -0.04
C ASN A 43 10.67 1.80 -1.27
N GLY A 44 9.69 0.91 -1.36
CA GLY A 44 8.75 0.81 -2.47
C GLY A 44 9.22 -0.18 -3.54
N LEU A 45 8.31 -0.44 -4.47
CA LEU A 45 8.50 -1.31 -5.63
C LEU A 45 7.81 -0.66 -6.82
N HIS A 46 8.51 -0.55 -7.94
CA HIS A 46 7.97 -0.13 -9.22
C HIS A 46 8.41 -1.16 -10.26
N TRP A 47 7.51 -2.05 -10.64
CA TRP A 47 7.81 -3.21 -11.48
C TRP A 47 6.66 -3.50 -12.45
N HIS A 48 7.01 -3.82 -13.71
CA HIS A 48 6.06 -4.06 -14.80
C HIS A 48 6.17 -5.51 -15.35
N PRO A 49 5.76 -6.54 -14.60
CA PRO A 49 5.71 -7.90 -15.10
C PRO A 49 4.72 -8.05 -16.27
N LYS A 50 4.98 -9.03 -17.13
CA LYS A 50 4.04 -9.47 -18.17
C LYS A 50 3.31 -10.72 -17.73
N LEU A 51 1.98 -10.68 -17.76
CA LEU A 51 1.09 -11.79 -17.47
C LEU A 51 0.38 -12.25 -18.74
N ALA A 52 0.40 -13.56 -18.96
CA ALA A 52 -0.42 -14.20 -19.99
C ALA A 52 -1.21 -15.35 -19.36
N ILE A 53 -2.52 -15.36 -19.60
CA ILE A 53 -3.44 -16.36 -19.05
C ILE A 53 -3.96 -17.20 -20.22
N TYR A 54 -3.86 -18.53 -20.08
CA TYR A 54 -4.40 -19.47 -21.05
C TYR A 54 -5.33 -20.45 -20.34
N ILE A 55 -6.60 -20.49 -20.74
CA ILE A 55 -7.60 -21.44 -20.21
C ILE A 55 -7.93 -22.41 -21.32
N LYS A 56 -7.65 -23.71 -21.10
CA LYS A 56 -7.83 -24.77 -22.11
C LYS A 56 -7.17 -24.42 -23.46
N GLY A 57 -5.99 -23.80 -23.41
CA GLY A 57 -5.23 -23.38 -24.61
C GLY A 57 -5.70 -22.07 -25.25
N GLN A 58 -6.80 -21.47 -24.79
CA GLN A 58 -7.29 -20.19 -25.29
C GLN A 58 -6.70 -19.03 -24.49
N LYS A 59 -6.05 -18.08 -25.16
CA LYS A 59 -5.52 -16.86 -24.53
C LYS A 59 -6.69 -16.02 -24.00
N GLN A 60 -6.57 -15.59 -22.76
CA GLN A 60 -7.55 -14.70 -22.13
C GLN A 60 -7.06 -13.26 -22.20
N GLU A 61 -7.97 -12.34 -22.47
CA GLU A 61 -7.67 -10.92 -22.46
C GLU A 61 -7.59 -10.39 -21.03
N ILE A 62 -6.65 -9.48 -20.80
CA ILE A 62 -6.55 -8.71 -19.57
C ILE A 62 -7.07 -7.30 -19.90
N PRO A 63 -8.22 -6.89 -19.35
CA PRO A 63 -8.77 -5.56 -19.57
C PRO A 63 -7.80 -4.46 -19.15
N ALA A 64 -7.87 -3.33 -19.85
CA ALA A 64 -7.26 -2.09 -19.41
C ALA A 64 -7.94 -1.54 -18.15
N ASN A 65 -7.23 -0.63 -17.46
CA ASN A 65 -7.74 0.16 -16.34
C ASN A 65 -8.24 -0.64 -15.13
N ILE A 66 -7.85 -1.91 -14.98
CA ILE A 66 -8.04 -2.66 -13.73
C ILE A 66 -7.32 -1.92 -12.60
N GLY A 67 -8.02 -1.70 -11.48
CA GLY A 67 -7.44 -1.03 -10.31
C GLY A 67 -7.30 0.49 -10.46
N ILE A 68 -7.80 1.09 -11.55
CA ILE A 68 -7.82 2.54 -11.76
C ILE A 68 -9.20 3.08 -11.34
N GLY A 69 -9.19 4.10 -10.48
CA GLY A 69 -10.39 4.76 -9.95
C GLY A 69 -10.02 6.08 -9.28
N ALA A 70 -10.86 6.59 -8.37
CA ALA A 70 -10.53 7.81 -7.62
C ALA A 70 -9.22 7.71 -6.83
N VAL A 71 -8.87 6.50 -6.40
CA VAL A 71 -7.56 6.16 -5.84
C VAL A 71 -7.03 4.96 -6.62
N HIS A 72 -5.82 5.09 -7.17
CA HIS A 72 -5.18 4.00 -7.91
C HIS A 72 -4.74 2.90 -6.96
N GLN A 73 -5.05 1.65 -7.32
CA GLN A 73 -4.58 0.48 -6.59
C GLN A 73 -3.09 0.26 -6.86
N LYS A 74 -2.40 -0.31 -5.86
CA LYS A 74 -0.98 -0.65 -5.91
C LYS A 74 -0.61 -1.62 -7.04
N ILE A 75 -1.57 -2.40 -7.52
CA ILE A 75 -1.42 -3.27 -8.69
C ILE A 75 -2.55 -2.92 -9.65
N HIS A 76 -2.21 -2.56 -10.88
CA HIS A 76 -3.17 -2.07 -11.87
C HIS A 76 -2.69 -2.32 -13.30
N THR A 77 -3.52 -1.97 -14.28
CA THR A 77 -3.18 -2.04 -15.71
C THR A 77 -3.51 -0.71 -16.36
N HIS A 78 -2.72 -0.29 -17.34
CA HIS A 78 -2.99 0.91 -18.14
C HIS A 78 -3.52 0.56 -19.54
N ASP A 79 -4.20 1.51 -20.19
CA ASP A 79 -4.80 1.29 -21.51
C ASP A 79 -3.76 1.05 -22.60
N GLU A 80 -2.62 1.74 -22.51
CA GLU A 80 -1.54 1.68 -23.49
C GLU A 80 -0.89 0.29 -23.62
N ASP A 81 -0.85 -0.50 -22.54
CA ASP A 81 -0.03 -1.71 -22.46
C ASP A 81 -0.73 -2.95 -21.86
N ALA A 82 -1.99 -2.84 -21.41
CA ALA A 82 -2.78 -3.98 -20.93
C ALA A 82 -2.91 -5.10 -21.98
N LYS A 83 -3.06 -4.74 -23.27
CA LYS A 83 -3.15 -5.70 -24.39
C LYS A 83 -1.89 -6.58 -24.53
N ASP A 84 -0.74 -6.07 -24.08
CA ASP A 84 0.55 -6.76 -24.09
C ASP A 84 0.76 -7.56 -22.79
N GLY A 85 -0.24 -7.55 -21.90
CA GLY A 85 -0.25 -8.25 -20.63
C GLY A 85 0.56 -7.56 -19.53
N VAL A 86 0.87 -6.27 -19.68
CA VAL A 86 1.63 -5.54 -18.67
C VAL A 86 0.76 -5.28 -17.44
N VAL A 87 1.26 -5.71 -16.28
CA VAL A 87 0.66 -5.43 -14.97
C VAL A 87 1.61 -4.52 -14.23
N HIS A 88 1.13 -3.38 -13.78
CA HIS A 88 1.90 -2.39 -13.03
C HIS A 88 1.84 -2.72 -11.55
N MET A 89 3.00 -2.79 -10.88
CA MET A 89 3.11 -2.94 -9.43
C MET A 89 3.84 -1.73 -8.88
N GLU A 90 3.09 -0.79 -8.34
CA GLU A 90 3.56 0.52 -7.87
C GLU A 90 3.22 0.70 -6.39
N MET A 91 4.20 0.47 -5.54
CA MET A 91 4.05 0.41 -4.10
C MET A 91 5.05 1.36 -3.42
N GLN A 92 4.63 1.99 -2.33
CA GLN A 92 5.48 2.85 -1.50
C GLN A 92 5.75 2.18 -0.14
N GLY A 93 6.88 2.52 0.48
CA GLY A 93 7.28 2.00 1.79
C GLY A 93 7.76 0.55 1.76
N VAL A 94 7.69 -0.15 2.90
CA VAL A 94 8.07 -1.57 2.96
C VAL A 94 7.07 -2.40 2.16
N VAL A 95 7.57 -3.15 1.19
CA VAL A 95 6.80 -4.07 0.34
C VAL A 95 7.09 -5.49 0.79
N THR A 96 6.04 -6.25 1.06
CA THR A 96 6.13 -7.63 1.53
C THR A 96 5.82 -8.64 0.42
N LYS A 97 6.18 -9.91 0.64
CA LYS A 97 5.79 -11.01 -0.23
C LYS A 97 4.28 -11.05 -0.46
N ASP A 98 3.50 -10.77 0.58
CA ASP A 98 2.05 -10.74 0.53
C ASP A 98 1.51 -9.64 -0.39
N ASP A 99 2.12 -8.45 -0.39
CA ASP A 99 1.75 -7.36 -1.30
C ASP A 99 1.94 -7.78 -2.77
N THR A 100 2.98 -8.57 -3.05
CA THR A 100 3.39 -8.95 -4.42
C THR A 100 2.71 -10.20 -4.97
N LYS A 101 1.77 -10.82 -4.25
CA LYS A 101 1.08 -12.04 -4.69
C LYS A 101 0.24 -11.78 -5.94
N LEU A 102 0.34 -12.69 -6.93
CA LEU A 102 -0.52 -12.68 -8.12
C LEU A 102 -2.01 -12.66 -7.77
N GLY A 103 -2.42 -13.35 -6.69
CA GLY A 103 -3.80 -13.32 -6.21
C GLY A 103 -4.32 -11.93 -5.84
N ASN A 104 -3.46 -10.98 -5.47
CA ASN A 104 -3.90 -9.59 -5.24
C ASN A 104 -4.36 -8.92 -6.54
N PHE A 105 -3.69 -9.20 -7.65
CA PHE A 105 -4.10 -8.70 -8.95
C PHE A 105 -5.50 -9.22 -9.32
N PHE A 106 -5.72 -10.53 -9.21
CA PHE A 106 -7.03 -11.15 -9.48
C PHE A 106 -8.12 -10.60 -8.54
N ARG A 107 -7.81 -10.39 -7.27
CA ARG A 107 -8.73 -9.74 -6.31
C ARG A 107 -9.09 -8.31 -6.71
N ILE A 108 -8.13 -7.51 -7.15
CA ILE A 108 -8.37 -6.13 -7.63
C ILE A 108 -9.19 -6.14 -8.92
N TRP A 109 -8.93 -7.11 -9.80
CA TRP A 109 -9.71 -7.35 -11.01
C TRP A 109 -11.14 -7.86 -10.71
N GLY A 110 -11.37 -8.43 -9.52
CA GLY A 110 -12.65 -9.03 -9.17
C GLY A 110 -12.88 -10.40 -9.81
N LYS A 111 -11.81 -11.18 -9.98
CA LYS A 111 -11.82 -12.55 -10.52
C LYS A 111 -11.37 -13.56 -9.47
N ASP A 112 -11.97 -14.74 -9.51
CA ASP A 112 -11.54 -15.86 -8.68
C ASP A 112 -10.18 -16.39 -9.13
N PHE A 113 -9.32 -16.66 -8.14
CA PHE A 113 -8.02 -17.27 -8.35
C PHE A 113 -7.66 -18.10 -7.13
N ASN A 114 -7.85 -19.42 -7.25
CA ASN A 114 -7.59 -20.38 -6.18
C ASN A 114 -7.13 -21.72 -6.76
N SER A 115 -6.85 -22.70 -5.90
CA SER A 115 -6.34 -24.02 -6.30
C SER A 115 -7.28 -24.81 -7.21
N THR A 116 -8.54 -24.40 -7.34
CA THR A 116 -9.58 -25.10 -8.08
C THR A 116 -10.20 -24.27 -9.21
N GLN A 117 -9.90 -22.98 -9.33
CA GLN A 117 -10.64 -22.05 -10.20
C GLN A 117 -9.80 -20.83 -10.60
N ILE A 118 -10.02 -20.37 -11.85
CA ILE A 118 -9.50 -19.11 -12.40
C ILE A 118 -10.64 -18.43 -13.17
N PHE A 119 -10.90 -17.15 -12.87
CA PHE A 119 -12.01 -16.31 -13.32
C PHE A 119 -13.33 -16.48 -12.57
N ASP A 120 -14.25 -17.28 -13.11
CA ASP A 120 -15.56 -17.58 -12.52
C ASP A 120 -15.86 -19.06 -12.79
#